data_AF-A0A7D8BAN0-F1
#
_entry.id   AF-A0A7D8BAN0-F1
#
_cell.length_a   1.000
_cell.length_b   1.000
_cell.length_c   1.000
_cell.angle_alpha   90.00
_cell.angle_beta   90.00
_cell.angle_gamma   90.00
#
_symmetry.space_group_name_H-M   'P 1'
#
loop_
_entity.id
_entity.type
_entity.pdbx_description
1 polymer ?
#
loop_
_entity_poly.entity_id
_entity_poly.type
_entity_poly.pdbx_seq_one_letter_code
_entity_poly.pdbx_strand_id
1 'polypeptide(L)'
;MGRHRKSTAELERKGAFNHDPARGQARSLEPVVTGPLGPPPPDFVPEGTELGYRNKAKLLQAWRDLEAATKEVLVTSADRLHFETTARLLAQSREPGAPTSVFSQLNRYLSQLGLNPASRSLVNGVGVKTTEQEEDEWKQAADGSTGLPVQ
;
A
#
# COMPACT_ATOMS: atom_id res chain seq x y z
N MET A 1 3.89 28.27 -5.47
CA MET A 1 3.98 26.79 -5.49
C MET A 1 2.63 26.24 -5.92
N GLY A 2 2.57 25.56 -7.07
CA GLY A 2 1.31 25.00 -7.58
C GLY A 2 0.76 23.95 -6.61
N ARG A 3 -0.56 23.94 -6.41
CA ARG A 3 -1.22 22.97 -5.52
C ARG A 3 -0.98 21.56 -6.06
N HIS A 4 -0.53 20.64 -5.21
CA HIS A 4 -0.38 19.23 -5.58
C HIS A 4 -1.71 18.69 -6.13
N ARG A 5 -1.64 17.94 -7.25
CA ARG A 5 -2.82 17.33 -7.86
C ARG A 5 -3.39 16.29 -6.88
N LYS A 6 -4.71 16.28 -6.72
CA LYS A 6 -5.41 15.24 -5.96
C LYS A 6 -5.26 13.90 -6.67
N SER A 7 -5.02 12.84 -5.89
CA SER A 7 -4.93 11.48 -6.42
C SER A 7 -6.27 11.02 -7.00
N THR A 8 -6.21 10.06 -7.92
CA THR A 8 -7.41 9.49 -8.56
C THR A 8 -8.32 8.80 -7.55
N ALA A 9 -7.74 8.05 -6.60
CA ALA A 9 -8.48 7.47 -5.48
C ALA A 9 -9.18 8.53 -4.58
N GLU A 10 -8.56 9.71 -4.37
CA GLU A 10 -9.22 10.79 -3.61
C GLU A 10 -10.38 11.40 -4.39
N LEU A 11 -10.24 11.58 -5.71
CA LEU A 11 -11.30 12.10 -6.56
C LEU A 11 -12.47 11.14 -6.66
N GLU A 12 -12.20 9.85 -6.83
CA GLU A 12 -13.20 8.79 -6.88
C GLU A 12 -14.00 8.72 -5.58
N ARG A 13 -13.32 8.68 -4.42
CA ARG A 13 -13.96 8.69 -3.10
C ARG A 13 -14.88 9.89 -2.89
N LYS A 14 -14.53 11.03 -3.48
CA LYS A 14 -15.32 12.27 -3.40
C LYS A 14 -16.44 12.36 -4.45
N GLY A 15 -16.66 11.30 -5.24
CA GLY A 15 -17.66 11.28 -6.30
C GLY A 15 -17.34 12.23 -7.46
N ALA A 16 -16.09 12.66 -7.60
CA ALA A 16 -15.72 13.66 -8.61
C ALA A 16 -15.91 13.16 -10.03
N PHE A 17 -15.81 11.84 -10.27
CA PHE A 17 -16.06 11.24 -11.58
C PHE A 17 -17.56 11.06 -11.87
N ASN A 18 -18.39 10.92 -10.84
CA ASN A 18 -19.85 10.91 -11.00
C ASN A 18 -20.36 12.31 -11.36
N HIS A 19 -19.75 13.35 -10.78
CA HIS A 19 -20.07 14.74 -11.11
C HIS A 19 -19.49 15.19 -12.46
N ASP A 20 -18.31 14.70 -12.84
CA ASP A 20 -17.59 15.08 -14.06
C ASP A 20 -16.93 13.84 -14.69
N PRO A 21 -17.67 13.09 -15.54
CA PRO A 21 -17.17 11.85 -16.13
C PRO A 21 -15.96 12.04 -17.05
N ALA A 22 -15.86 13.21 -17.71
CA ALA A 22 -14.73 13.55 -18.57
C ALA A 22 -13.41 13.58 -17.79
N ARG A 23 -13.46 13.93 -16.50
CA ARG A 23 -12.30 13.89 -15.61
C ARG A 23 -11.78 12.47 -15.36
N GLY A 24 -12.67 11.48 -15.30
CA GLY A 24 -12.29 10.07 -15.20
C GLY A 24 -11.64 9.58 -16.48
N GLN A 25 -12.22 9.89 -17.64
CA GLN A 25 -11.67 9.53 -18.95
C GLN A 25 -10.26 10.10 -19.17
N ALA A 26 -10.04 11.37 -18.81
CA ALA A 26 -8.73 12.02 -18.91
C ALA A 26 -7.64 11.39 -18.01
N ARG A 27 -8.04 10.58 -17.02
CA ARG A 27 -7.15 9.89 -16.09
C ARG A 27 -7.08 8.38 -16.31
N SER A 28 -7.80 7.84 -17.30
CA SER A 28 -7.78 6.42 -17.66
C SER A 28 -6.39 5.91 -18.07
N LEU A 29 -5.51 6.81 -18.50
CA LEU A 29 -4.12 6.54 -18.87
C LEU A 29 -3.14 6.77 -17.72
N GLU A 30 -3.60 7.07 -16.49
CA GLU A 30 -2.70 7.19 -15.36
C GLU A 30 -2.02 5.84 -15.07
N PRO A 31 -0.70 5.82 -14.78
CA PRO A 31 0.00 4.59 -14.47
C PRO A 31 -0.60 3.91 -13.23
N VAL A 32 -1.10 2.69 -13.41
CA VAL A 32 -1.58 1.85 -12.34
C VAL A 32 -0.42 0.96 -11.89
N VAL A 33 0.13 1.23 -10.71
CA VAL A 33 1.18 0.37 -10.14
C VAL A 33 0.53 -0.69 -9.26
N THR A 34 0.45 -1.91 -9.78
CA THR A 34 -0.13 -3.09 -9.11
C THR A 34 0.85 -4.22 -8.89
N GLY A 35 2.10 -4.08 -9.36
CA GLY A 35 3.10 -5.12 -9.21
C GLY A 35 3.47 -5.35 -7.74
N PRO A 36 3.75 -6.61 -7.33
CA PRO A 36 4.14 -6.92 -5.97
C PRO A 36 5.45 -6.22 -5.59
N LEU A 37 5.66 -5.96 -4.29
CA LEU A 37 6.88 -5.34 -3.75
C LEU A 37 8.18 -6.07 -4.18
N GLY A 38 8.10 -7.40 -4.38
CA GLY A 38 9.24 -8.25 -4.76
C GLY A 38 10.11 -8.68 -3.56
N PRO A 39 11.10 -9.57 -3.78
CA PRO A 39 11.94 -10.14 -2.72
C PRO A 39 12.86 -9.09 -2.10
N PRO A 40 13.38 -9.23 -0.87
CA PRO A 40 14.30 -8.26 -0.26
C PRO A 40 15.53 -7.95 -1.14
N PRO A 41 16.15 -6.75 -0.99
CA PRO A 41 17.35 -6.39 -1.73
C PRO A 41 18.50 -7.41 -1.54
N PRO A 42 19.34 -7.66 -2.57
CA PRO A 42 20.44 -8.62 -2.46
C PRO A 42 21.44 -8.31 -1.34
N ASP A 43 21.63 -7.03 -1.00
CA ASP A 43 22.53 -6.62 0.08
C ASP A 43 22.01 -6.94 1.47
N PHE A 44 20.74 -7.36 1.62
CA PHE A 44 20.17 -7.85 2.88
C PHE A 44 20.43 -9.35 3.07
N VAL A 45 20.84 -10.06 2.01
CA VAL A 45 21.09 -11.50 2.08
C VAL A 45 22.40 -11.77 2.83
N PRO A 46 22.38 -12.51 3.95
CA PRO A 46 23.57 -12.74 4.76
C PRO A 46 24.64 -13.53 3.98
N GLU A 47 25.70 -12.83 3.58
CA GLU A 47 26.86 -13.38 2.88
C GLU A 47 28.12 -12.64 3.34
N GLY A 48 29.23 -13.36 3.48
CA GLY A 48 30.55 -12.81 3.83
C GLY A 48 30.98 -13.06 5.29
N THR A 49 31.81 -12.15 5.81
CA THR A 49 32.41 -12.23 7.15
C THR A 49 31.37 -12.20 8.28
N GLU A 50 31.72 -12.68 9.47
CA GLU A 50 30.79 -12.78 10.62
C GLU A 50 30.08 -11.45 10.96
N LEU A 51 30.81 -10.33 10.90
CA LEU A 51 30.23 -9.00 11.14
C LEU A 51 29.27 -8.56 10.02
N GLY A 52 29.63 -8.82 8.77
CA GLY A 52 28.76 -8.56 7.62
C GLY A 52 27.49 -9.40 7.68
N TYR A 53 27.61 -10.67 8.08
CA TYR A 53 26.48 -11.58 8.27
C TYR A 53 25.47 -11.05 9.28
N ARG A 54 25.92 -10.63 10.47
CA ARG A 54 25.03 -10.13 11.54
C ARG A 54 24.27 -8.87 11.10
N ASN A 55 24.93 -7.93 10.44
CA ASN A 55 24.28 -6.69 9.98
C ASN A 55 23.21 -6.98 8.91
N LYS A 56 23.52 -7.85 7.94
CA LYS A 56 22.58 -8.24 6.90
C LYS A 56 21.39 -9.05 7.44
N ALA A 57 21.63 -9.95 8.40
CA ALA A 57 20.57 -10.69 9.07
C ALA A 57 19.56 -9.77 9.78
N LYS A 58 20.04 -8.68 10.42
CA LYS A 58 19.16 -7.67 11.04
C LYS A 58 18.31 -6.93 10.00
N LEU A 59 18.89 -6.58 8.86
CA LEU A 59 18.16 -5.94 7.74
C LEU A 59 17.08 -6.87 7.18
N LEU A 60 17.42 -8.15 6.96
CA LEU A 60 16.47 -9.15 6.47
C LEU A 60 15.33 -9.38 7.46
N GLN A 61 15.62 -9.43 8.76
CA GLN A 61 14.59 -9.54 9.78
C GLN A 61 13.68 -8.31 9.79
N ALA A 62 14.23 -7.10 9.73
CA ALA A 62 13.46 -5.87 9.67
C ALA A 62 12.55 -5.81 8.44
N TRP A 63 13.04 -6.27 7.28
CA TRP A 63 12.24 -6.40 6.06
C TRP A 63 11.03 -7.33 6.27
N ARG A 64 11.27 -8.54 6.80
CA ARG A 64 10.21 -9.53 7.07
C ARG A 64 9.18 -9.03 8.07
N ASP A 65 9.62 -8.30 9.10
CA ASP A 65 8.71 -7.72 10.09
C ASP A 65 7.79 -6.66 9.45
N LEU A 66 8.33 -5.83 8.54
CA LEU A 66 7.54 -4.87 7.78
C LEU A 66 6.59 -5.56 6.80
N GLU A 67 7.02 -6.63 6.12
CA GLU A 67 6.14 -7.40 5.22
C GLU A 67 4.98 -8.01 6.00
N ALA A 68 5.26 -8.56 7.19
CA ALA A 68 4.21 -9.08 8.07
C ALA A 68 3.23 -7.98 8.52
N ALA A 69 3.74 -6.79 8.85
CA ALA A 69 2.92 -5.65 9.28
C ALA A 69 2.12 -5.00 8.13
N THR A 70 2.52 -5.22 6.88
CA THR A 70 1.90 -4.63 5.67
C THR A 70 0.98 -5.58 4.93
N LYS A 71 0.74 -6.81 5.41
CA LYS A 71 -0.16 -7.77 4.74
C LYS A 71 -1.57 -7.20 4.45
N GLU A 72 -2.04 -6.26 5.28
CA GLU A 72 -3.34 -5.60 5.14
C GLU A 72 -3.25 -4.25 4.41
N VAL A 73 -2.04 -3.77 4.08
CA VAL A 73 -1.79 -2.50 3.41
C VAL A 73 -1.30 -2.75 1.99
N LEU A 74 -1.85 -2.04 1.01
CA LEU A 74 -1.49 -2.19 -0.40
C LEU A 74 -0.08 -1.61 -0.67
N VAL A 75 0.97 -2.33 -0.28
CA VAL A 75 2.36 -1.99 -0.60
C VAL A 75 2.74 -2.61 -1.93
N THR A 76 3.17 -1.78 -2.86
CA THR A 76 3.44 -2.19 -4.24
C THR A 76 4.91 -2.00 -4.60
N SER A 77 5.29 -2.44 -5.81
CA SER A 77 6.60 -2.17 -6.40
C SER A 77 6.97 -0.68 -6.47
N ALA A 78 6.00 0.25 -6.52
CA ALA A 78 6.29 1.69 -6.46
C ALA A 78 6.85 2.11 -5.10
N ASP A 79 6.46 1.42 -4.02
CA ASP A 79 6.85 1.74 -2.65
C ASP A 79 8.21 1.14 -2.29
N ARG A 80 8.82 0.38 -3.21
CA ARG A 80 10.03 -0.41 -2.99
C ARG A 80 11.14 0.36 -2.26
N LEU A 81 11.48 1.55 -2.74
CA LEU A 81 12.55 2.36 -2.16
C LEU A 81 12.17 2.91 -0.79
N HIS A 82 10.91 3.28 -0.58
CA HIS A 82 10.41 3.70 0.72
C HIS A 82 10.43 2.53 1.71
N PHE A 83 9.99 1.35 1.29
CA PHE A 83 9.97 0.15 2.10
C PHE A 83 11.39 -0.28 2.49
N GLU A 84 12.32 -0.29 1.55
CA GLU A 84 13.73 -0.58 1.82
C GLU A 84 14.34 0.40 2.83
N THR A 85 14.12 1.70 2.64
CA THR A 85 14.60 2.74 3.56
C THR A 85 14.01 2.55 4.96
N THR A 86 12.72 2.20 5.05
CA THR A 86 12.04 1.90 6.31
C THR A 86 12.67 0.68 6.99
N ALA A 87 12.99 -0.38 6.25
CA ALA A 87 13.65 -1.57 6.78
C ALA A 87 15.04 -1.26 7.36
N ARG A 88 15.83 -0.43 6.67
CA ARG A 88 17.15 0.04 7.15
C ARG A 88 17.01 0.84 8.45
N LEU A 89 16.07 1.78 8.51
CA LEU A 89 15.81 2.59 9.70
C LEU A 89 15.30 1.75 10.87
N LEU A 90 14.46 0.74 10.62
CA LEU A 90 13.98 -0.19 11.64
C LEU A 90 15.10 -1.07 12.20
N ALA A 91 15.99 -1.56 11.33
CA ALA A 91 17.17 -2.29 11.78
C ALA A 91 18.07 -1.40 12.65
N GLN A 92 18.30 -0.16 12.22
CA GLN A 92 19.11 0.81 12.95
C GLN A 92 18.49 1.21 14.29
N SER A 93 17.16 1.38 14.37
CA SER A 93 16.47 1.76 15.62
C SER A 93 16.54 0.68 16.70
N ARG A 94 16.85 -0.57 16.32
CA ARG A 94 16.99 -1.71 17.22
C ARG A 94 18.41 -1.83 17.79
N GLU A 95 19.37 -1.06 17.28
CA GLU A 95 20.72 -1.02 17.84
C GLU A 95 20.75 -0.23 19.15
N PRO A 96 21.56 -0.66 20.13
CA PRO A 96 21.77 0.12 21.34
C PRO A 96 22.41 1.47 21.00
N GLY A 97 21.85 2.55 21.55
CA GLY A 97 22.32 3.91 21.29
C GLY A 97 21.86 4.53 19.98
N ALA A 98 20.83 3.96 19.33
CA ALA A 98 20.22 4.56 18.15
C ALA A 98 19.81 6.02 18.43
N PRO A 99 20.19 6.98 17.56
CA PRO A 99 19.90 8.39 17.80
C PRO A 99 18.40 8.68 17.63
N THR A 100 17.88 9.65 18.38
CA THR A 100 16.46 10.07 18.31
C THR A 100 16.02 10.45 16.89
N SER A 101 16.95 10.93 16.06
CA SER A 101 16.69 11.24 14.65
C SER A 101 16.24 10.03 13.82
N VAL A 102 16.73 8.82 14.13
CA VAL A 102 16.32 7.58 13.46
C VAL A 102 14.87 7.26 13.78
N PHE A 103 14.46 7.40 15.04
CA PHE A 103 13.06 7.18 15.44
C PHE A 103 12.10 8.18 14.77
N SER A 104 12.50 9.45 14.70
CA SER A 104 11.72 10.50 14.00
C SER A 104 11.57 10.20 12.50
N GLN A 105 12.66 9.78 11.85
CA GLN A 105 12.63 9.40 10.43
C GLN A 105 11.79 8.14 10.20
N LEU A 106 11.99 7.11 11.03
CA LEU A 106 11.21 5.88 10.98
C LEU A 106 9.71 6.17 11.11
N ASN A 107 9.31 6.99 12.09
CA ASN A 107 7.90 7.36 12.26
C ASN A 107 7.32 8.07 11.03
N ARG A 108 8.10 8.94 10.37
CA ARG A 108 7.69 9.60 9.13
C ARG A 108 7.44 8.58 8.01
N TYR A 109 8.37 7.66 7.78
CA TYR A 109 8.23 6.65 6.73
C TYR A 109 7.10 5.66 7.01
N LEU A 110 6.94 5.22 8.27
CA LEU A 110 5.80 4.38 8.69
C LEU A 110 4.46 5.09 8.45
N SER A 111 4.39 6.40 8.66
CA SER A 111 3.19 7.19 8.37
C SER A 111 2.87 7.24 6.88
N GLN A 112 3.90 7.38 6.02
CA GLN A 112 3.73 7.38 4.57
C GLN A 112 3.29 6.03 4.02
N LEU A 113 3.75 4.93 4.63
CA LEU A 113 3.32 3.58 4.32
C LEU A 113 1.98 3.20 4.98
N GLY A 114 1.32 4.10 5.70
CA GLY A 114 0.03 3.81 6.35
C GLY A 114 0.12 2.86 7.55
N LEU A 115 1.33 2.59 8.07
CA LEU A 115 1.58 1.63 9.13
C LEU A 115 1.43 2.19 10.54
N ASN A 116 1.43 3.52 10.69
CA ASN A 116 1.18 4.16 11.98
C ASN A 116 -0.33 4.08 12.34
N PRO A 117 -0.71 3.99 13.63
CA PRO A 117 -2.12 3.91 14.05
C PRO A 117 -3.04 5.03 13.52
N ALA A 118 -2.58 6.28 13.53
CA ALA A 118 -3.31 7.42 12.99
C ALA A 118 -3.48 7.33 11.46
N SER A 119 -2.48 6.82 10.74
CA SER A 119 -2.47 6.68 9.29
C SER A 119 -3.23 5.45 8.80
N ARG A 120 -3.40 4.40 9.63
CA ARG A 120 -4.22 3.21 9.30
C ARG A 120 -5.67 3.57 8.99
N SER A 121 -6.22 4.59 9.67
CA SER A 121 -7.58 5.07 9.41
C SER A 121 -7.78 5.63 7.98
N LEU A 122 -6.69 6.04 7.31
CA LEU A 122 -6.71 6.55 5.94
C LEU A 122 -6.69 5.42 4.90
N VAL A 123 -6.19 4.24 5.27
CA VAL A 123 -6.05 3.06 4.39
C VAL A 123 -7.35 2.26 4.35
N ASN A 124 -8.08 2.15 5.47
CA ASN A 124 -9.38 1.45 5.58
C ASN A 124 -10.53 2.10 4.78
N GLY A 125 -10.28 3.21 4.08
CA GLY A 125 -11.26 3.88 3.23
C GLY A 125 -11.29 3.38 1.77
N VAL A 126 -10.46 2.40 1.41
CA VAL A 126 -10.63 1.61 0.18
C VAL A 126 -11.37 0.36 0.60
N GLY A 127 -12.69 0.38 0.45
CA GLY A 127 -13.48 -0.83 0.62
C GLY A 127 -12.93 -1.88 -0.33
N VAL A 128 -12.21 -2.86 0.22
CA VAL A 128 -12.19 -4.18 -0.38
C VAL A 128 -13.66 -4.53 -0.47
N LYS A 129 -14.22 -4.53 -1.68
CA LYS A 129 -15.49 -5.20 -1.91
C LYS A 129 -15.20 -6.66 -1.57
N THR A 130 -15.50 -7.06 -0.34
CA THR A 130 -15.55 -8.46 0.03
C THR A 130 -16.47 -9.14 -0.98
N THR A 131 -16.09 -10.33 -1.42
CA THR A 131 -16.77 -11.19 -2.39
C THR A 131 -18.27 -11.39 -2.16
N GLU A 132 -18.78 -11.00 -0.99
CA GLU A 132 -20.21 -10.92 -0.67
C GLU A 132 -20.97 -9.91 -1.54
N GLN A 133 -20.34 -8.82 -2.00
CA GLN A 133 -20.99 -7.83 -2.86
C GLN A 133 -21.14 -8.29 -4.32
N GLU A 134 -20.32 -9.24 -4.79
CA GLU A 134 -20.50 -9.82 -6.11
C GLU A 134 -21.72 -10.75 -6.13
N GLU A 135 -21.95 -11.56 -5.08
CA GLU A 135 -23.10 -12.47 -5.03
C GLU A 135 -24.46 -11.74 -5.04
N ASP A 136 -24.55 -10.55 -4.45
CA ASP A 136 -25.79 -9.75 -4.46
C ASP A 136 -26.06 -9.10 -5.83
N GLU A 137 -25.01 -8.74 -6.57
CA GLU A 137 -25.14 -8.13 -7.91
C GLU A 137 -25.65 -9.15 -8.96
N TRP A 138 -25.25 -10.42 -8.85
CA TRP A 138 -25.77 -11.50 -9.70
C TRP A 138 -27.21 -11.92 -9.34
N LYS A 139 -27.59 -11.87 -8.05
CA LYS A 139 -28.96 -12.17 -7.61
C LYS A 139 -29.96 -11.10 -8.06
N GLN A 140 -29.58 -9.82 -7.98
CA GLN A 140 -30.44 -8.73 -8.46
C GLN A 140 -30.57 -8.71 -9.99
N ALA A 141 -29.53 -9.11 -10.73
CA ALA A 141 -29.61 -9.25 -12.19
C ALA A 141 -30.49 -10.44 -12.63
N ALA A 142 -30.54 -11.52 -11.83
CA ALA A 142 -31.38 -12.69 -12.12
C ALA A 142 -32.88 -12.46 -11.89
N ASP A 143 -33.25 -11.59 -10.94
CA ASP A 143 -34.66 -11.29 -10.61
C ASP A 143 -35.30 -10.23 -11.54
N GLY A 144 -34.51 -9.56 -12.38
CA GLY A 144 -34.96 -8.46 -13.27
C GLY A 144 -35.33 -8.85 -14.70
N SER A 145 -35.25 -10.13 -15.07
CA SER A 145 -35.43 -10.59 -16.47
C SER A 145 -36.88 -10.93 -16.81
N THR A 146 -37.64 -9.90 -17.20
CA THR A 146 -38.68 -9.90 -18.25
C THR A 146 -39.68 -11.06 -18.30
N GLY A 147 -40.87 -10.84 -17.75
CA GLY A 147 -42.09 -11.49 -18.23
C GLY A 147 -42.35 -11.12 -19.69
N LEU A 148 -42.27 -12.11 -20.57
CA LEU A 148 -42.73 -12.00 -21.96
C LEU A 148 -44.26 -12.08 -22.00
N PRO A 149 -44.97 -11.23 -22.76
CA PRO A 149 -46.40 -11.37 -22.95
C PRO A 149 -46.67 -12.52 -23.92
N VAL A 150 -47.39 -13.55 -23.46
CA VAL A 150 -47.95 -14.59 -24.32
C VAL A 150 -49.28 -14.09 -24.87
N GLN A 151 -49.41 -14.11 -26.19
CA GLN A 151 -50.63 -13.78 -26.94
C GLN A 151 -51.76 -14.80 -26.68
#